data_AF-A0A6I1QWT2-F1
#
_entry.id   AF-A0A6I1QWT2-F1
#
_cell.length_a   1.000
_cell.length_b   1.000
_cell.length_c   1.000
_cell.angle_alpha   90.00
_cell.angle_beta   90.00
_cell.angle_gamma   90.00
#
_symmetry.space_group_name_H-M   'P 1'
#
loop_
_entity.id
_entity.type
_entity.pdbx_description
1 polymer ?
#
loop_
_entity_poly.entity_id
_entity_poly.type
_entity_poly.pdbx_seq_one_letter_code
_entity_poly.pdbx_strand_id
1 'polypeptide(L)'
;KIIALNEALRIEGIADLQRACQEGLVRAVKGFGEKAEAKILAAIEKLENREDRTLLDHALAEAEAVLHYLRDAPEIAQCDIAGSLRRRKETVRQIHMIAASGDPKAVIDRFLHYPLFARSDEAGSRGCVGRLARGLEVEIHIVAPAEYVPGLHYWTGSREHYAALEDLSRSKGMSIGADGLKGPKGKQLKIESEEDLYRRLGLKYIAPELRENQGEIEAAANGSLSDTVLTEDIQGMVHCHTTYSDGQNTIEEMALAAEAMGMRYVTITDHSPNAFYAGGVKIDRLRAQWEEIDRVQERVQIKLLKGTESDILEDGLLDYPDYILEKFDVIIASIHARYKMNSDQMTGRLLRVMKLPFFKIWGHPLGRLLQSRPPFECRMEEVLDGVATSRAAIEVNGDPRRLDLEPHWIRAARRRGIRFVVSSDAHSIKNLQNFSYGVAMARRGWLMRNEILNTLAVKDFMKAVHP
;
A
#
# COMPACT_ATOMS: atom_id res chain seq x y z
N LYS A 1 21.96 26.78 -3.54
CA LYS A 1 22.09 25.82 -4.68
C LYS A 1 21.30 26.28 -5.89
N ILE A 2 19.96 26.39 -5.80
CA ILE A 2 19.13 26.91 -6.90
C ILE A 2 19.54 28.33 -7.32
N ILE A 3 19.68 29.25 -6.36
CA ILE A 3 20.14 30.64 -6.60
C ILE A 3 21.49 30.65 -7.33
N ALA A 4 22.48 29.90 -6.85
CA ALA A 4 23.81 29.85 -7.48
C ALA A 4 23.80 29.33 -8.92
N LEU A 5 22.93 28.38 -9.26
CA LEU A 5 22.76 27.90 -10.63
C LEU A 5 22.05 28.92 -11.52
N ASN A 6 21.04 29.61 -10.99
CA ASN A 6 20.32 30.65 -11.71
C ASN A 6 21.20 31.88 -11.97
N GLU A 7 21.98 32.33 -10.98
CA GLU A 7 22.91 33.46 -11.12
C GLU A 7 24.04 33.16 -12.11
N ALA A 8 24.59 31.94 -12.10
CA ALA A 8 25.72 31.57 -12.94
C ALA A 8 25.33 31.20 -14.38
N LEU A 9 24.20 30.51 -14.56
CA LEU A 9 23.83 29.86 -15.83
C LEU A 9 22.46 30.29 -16.36
N ARG A 10 21.74 31.16 -15.65
CA ARG A 10 20.40 31.65 -16.02
C ARG A 10 19.41 30.54 -16.34
N ILE A 11 19.40 29.52 -15.49
CA ILE A 11 18.52 28.36 -15.65
C ILE A 11 17.10 28.75 -15.26
N GLU A 12 16.18 28.71 -16.22
CA GLU A 12 14.77 29.07 -16.06
C GLU A 12 13.84 27.84 -15.95
N GLY A 13 14.30 26.67 -16.41
CA GLY A 13 13.54 25.43 -16.34
C GLY A 13 14.38 24.15 -16.35
N ILE A 14 13.70 23.00 -16.25
CA ILE A 14 14.34 21.66 -16.23
C ILE A 14 15.10 21.39 -17.53
N ALA A 15 14.54 21.78 -18.67
CA ALA A 15 15.18 21.61 -19.97
C ALA A 15 16.51 22.39 -20.05
N ASP A 16 16.56 23.62 -19.54
CA ASP A 16 17.81 24.41 -19.50
C ASP A 16 18.83 23.79 -18.54
N LEU A 17 18.37 23.28 -17.40
CA LEU A 17 19.22 22.58 -16.44
C LEU A 17 19.80 21.30 -17.02
N GLN A 18 19.01 20.57 -17.81
CA GLN A 18 19.43 19.36 -18.49
C GLN A 18 20.53 19.65 -19.51
N ARG A 19 20.30 20.63 -20.41
CA ARG A 19 21.31 21.06 -21.39
C ARG A 19 22.59 21.50 -20.69
N ALA A 20 22.48 22.34 -19.66
CA ALA A 20 23.63 22.82 -18.91
C ALA A 20 24.43 21.69 -18.22
N CYS A 21 23.76 20.63 -17.77
CA CYS A 21 24.43 19.44 -17.23
C CYS A 21 25.08 18.60 -18.34
N GLN A 22 24.42 18.42 -19.49
CA GLN A 22 24.94 17.67 -20.64
C GLN A 22 26.16 18.35 -21.27
N GLU A 23 26.18 19.69 -21.28
CA GLU A 23 27.28 20.52 -21.76
C GLU A 23 28.42 20.68 -20.73
N GLY A 24 28.27 20.12 -19.52
CA GLY A 24 29.29 20.20 -18.48
C GLY A 24 29.45 21.61 -17.86
N LEU A 25 28.45 22.46 -17.98
CA LEU A 25 28.48 23.83 -17.44
C LEU A 25 28.20 23.85 -15.92
N VAL A 26 27.42 22.89 -15.43
CA VAL A 26 27.00 22.83 -14.03
C VAL A 26 28.17 22.47 -13.10
N ARG A 27 29.08 21.58 -13.51
CA ARG A 27 30.29 21.23 -12.74
C ARG A 27 31.29 22.38 -12.56
N ALA A 28 31.14 23.48 -13.30
CA ALA A 28 31.97 24.68 -13.18
C ALA A 28 31.41 25.69 -12.17
N VAL A 29 30.16 25.53 -11.73
CA VAL A 29 29.53 26.43 -10.75
C VAL A 29 30.02 26.10 -9.35
N LYS A 30 30.44 27.11 -8.58
CA LYS A 30 30.93 26.94 -7.21
C LYS A 30 29.94 26.15 -6.35
N GLY A 31 30.37 24.99 -5.84
CA GLY A 31 29.55 24.08 -5.04
C GLY A 31 28.85 22.96 -5.83
N PHE A 32 29.07 22.89 -7.14
CA PHE A 32 28.64 21.82 -8.03
C PHE A 32 29.87 21.29 -8.77
N GLY A 33 30.27 20.05 -8.47
CA GLY A 33 31.30 19.34 -9.23
C GLY A 33 30.70 18.21 -10.05
N GLU A 34 31.53 17.39 -10.71
CA GLU A 34 31.08 16.31 -11.60
C GLU A 34 30.06 15.36 -10.95
N LYS A 35 30.28 14.98 -9.68
CA LYS A 35 29.33 14.14 -8.93
C LYS A 35 27.96 14.80 -8.72
N ALA A 36 27.93 16.12 -8.53
CA ALA A 36 26.69 16.85 -8.34
C ALA A 36 25.94 16.99 -9.67
N GLU A 37 26.65 17.26 -10.76
CA GLU A 37 26.10 17.32 -12.12
C GLU A 37 25.52 15.95 -12.54
N ALA A 38 26.28 14.86 -12.38
CA ALA A 38 25.79 13.51 -12.67
C ALA A 38 24.53 13.16 -11.86
N LYS A 39 24.46 13.60 -10.60
CA LYS A 39 23.28 13.40 -9.75
C LYS A 39 22.07 14.22 -10.22
N ILE A 40 22.28 15.45 -10.70
CA ILE A 40 21.22 16.29 -11.25
C ILE A 40 20.71 15.68 -12.56
N LEU A 41 21.60 15.28 -13.45
CA LEU A 41 21.26 14.69 -14.75
C LEU A 41 20.49 13.37 -14.59
N ALA A 42 20.93 12.49 -13.68
CA ALA A 42 20.19 11.29 -13.31
C ALA A 42 18.84 11.58 -12.63
N ALA A 43 18.69 12.72 -11.94
CA ALA A 43 17.42 13.13 -11.35
C ALA A 43 16.44 13.70 -12.40
N ILE A 44 16.96 14.41 -13.40
CA ILE A 44 16.17 14.91 -14.55
C ILE A 44 15.70 13.75 -15.40
N GLU A 45 16.58 12.82 -15.74
CA GLU A 45 16.22 11.62 -16.50
C GLU A 45 15.13 10.81 -15.77
N LYS A 46 15.21 10.71 -14.44
CA LYS A 46 14.15 10.09 -13.63
C LYS A 46 12.84 10.87 -13.63
N LEU A 47 12.90 12.19 -13.77
CA LEU A 47 11.73 13.07 -13.79
C LEU A 47 11.06 13.09 -15.16
N GLU A 48 11.83 13.05 -16.25
CA GLU A 48 11.35 12.95 -17.62
C GLU A 48 10.79 11.56 -17.94
N ASN A 49 11.40 10.50 -17.38
CA ASN A 49 10.88 9.13 -17.47
C ASN A 49 9.88 8.79 -16.36
N ARG A 50 9.43 9.77 -15.57
CA ARG A 50 8.41 9.54 -14.55
C ARG A 50 7.08 9.34 -15.26
N GLU A 51 6.59 8.11 -15.27
CA GLU A 51 5.17 7.89 -15.54
C GLU A 51 4.39 8.67 -14.48
N ASP A 52 3.51 9.58 -14.91
CA ASP A 52 2.55 10.21 -14.00
C ASP A 52 1.64 9.11 -13.44
N ARG A 53 1.85 8.81 -12.17
CA ARG A 53 1.08 7.82 -11.42
C ARG A 53 0.42 8.52 -10.25
N THR A 54 -0.77 8.08 -9.90
CA THR A 54 -1.52 8.54 -8.74
C THR A 54 -1.44 7.49 -7.64
N LEU A 55 -1.30 7.93 -6.39
CA LEU A 55 -1.34 7.03 -5.23
C LEU A 55 -2.72 6.35 -5.12
N LEU A 56 -2.73 5.14 -4.56
CA LEU A 56 -3.93 4.32 -4.41
C LEU A 56 -5.09 5.06 -3.74
N ASP A 57 -4.83 5.76 -2.63
CA ASP A 57 -5.85 6.49 -1.86
C ASP A 57 -6.49 7.64 -2.66
N HIS A 58 -5.67 8.45 -3.32
CA HIS A 58 -6.14 9.53 -4.17
C HIS A 58 -6.94 8.99 -5.36
N ALA A 59 -6.46 7.94 -6.02
CA ALA A 59 -7.16 7.35 -7.15
C ALA A 59 -8.49 6.70 -6.74
N LEU A 60 -8.55 6.04 -5.58
CA LEU A 60 -9.79 5.47 -5.04
C LEU A 60 -10.80 6.56 -4.70
N ALA A 61 -10.38 7.64 -4.04
CA ALA A 61 -11.29 8.73 -3.69
C ALA A 61 -11.92 9.37 -4.95
N GLU A 62 -11.14 9.61 -5.99
CA GLU A 62 -11.65 10.13 -7.27
C GLU A 62 -12.57 9.09 -7.95
N ALA A 63 -12.17 7.82 -8.00
CA ALA A 63 -12.95 6.76 -8.62
C ALA A 63 -14.29 6.51 -7.91
N GLU A 64 -14.31 6.54 -6.58
CA GLU A 64 -15.52 6.39 -5.77
C GLU A 64 -16.48 7.56 -5.97
N ALA A 65 -15.97 8.80 -6.11
CA ALA A 65 -16.79 9.96 -6.41
C ALA A 65 -17.45 9.86 -7.80
N VAL A 66 -16.71 9.41 -8.82
CA VAL A 66 -17.26 9.14 -10.16
C VAL A 66 -18.27 7.99 -10.11
N LEU A 67 -17.93 6.90 -9.41
CA LEU A 67 -18.79 5.73 -9.25
C LEU A 67 -20.14 6.08 -8.62
N HIS A 68 -20.12 6.89 -7.56
CA HIS A 68 -21.34 7.35 -6.90
C HIS A 68 -22.22 8.15 -7.87
N TYR A 69 -21.63 9.12 -8.57
CA TYR A 69 -22.35 9.94 -9.56
C TYR A 69 -22.99 9.14 -10.71
N LEU A 70 -22.30 8.10 -11.18
CA LEU A 70 -22.80 7.21 -12.22
C LEU A 70 -23.91 6.29 -11.71
N ARG A 71 -23.78 5.72 -10.51
CA ARG A 71 -24.78 4.80 -9.94
C ARG A 71 -26.15 5.44 -9.69
N ASP A 72 -26.23 6.76 -9.59
CA ASP A 72 -27.49 7.49 -9.45
C ASP A 72 -28.31 7.55 -10.76
N ALA A 73 -27.76 7.09 -11.89
CA ALA A 73 -28.41 7.16 -13.19
C ALA A 73 -29.27 5.89 -13.48
N PRO A 74 -30.55 6.03 -13.86
CA PRO A 74 -31.45 4.89 -14.09
C PRO A 74 -31.07 4.02 -15.29
N GLU A 75 -30.34 4.56 -16.26
CA GLU A 75 -29.81 3.83 -17.41
C GLU A 75 -28.66 2.88 -17.06
N ILE A 76 -28.06 3.00 -15.87
CA ILE A 76 -26.94 2.16 -15.41
C ILE A 76 -27.47 1.10 -14.45
N ALA A 77 -27.51 -0.15 -14.92
CA ALA A 77 -27.97 -1.27 -14.11
C ALA A 77 -26.93 -1.64 -13.04
N GLN A 78 -25.65 -1.62 -13.40
CA GLN A 78 -24.52 -1.91 -12.51
C GLN A 78 -23.31 -1.10 -12.95
N CYS A 79 -22.48 -0.67 -11.99
CA CYS A 79 -21.21 -0.04 -12.28
C CYS A 79 -20.22 -0.34 -11.17
N ASP A 80 -18.96 -0.62 -11.52
CA ASP A 80 -17.87 -0.92 -10.58
C ASP A 80 -16.53 -0.40 -11.09
N ILE A 81 -15.62 -0.15 -10.15
CA ILE A 81 -14.20 0.10 -10.42
C ILE A 81 -13.56 -1.19 -10.88
N ALA A 82 -12.75 -1.11 -11.94
CA ALA A 82 -11.99 -2.21 -12.53
C ALA A 82 -10.48 -1.90 -12.52
N GLY A 83 -9.73 -2.58 -13.39
CA GLY A 83 -8.31 -2.36 -13.60
C GLY A 83 -7.43 -2.56 -12.37
N SER A 84 -6.26 -1.93 -12.42
CA SER A 84 -5.26 -1.99 -11.35
C SER A 84 -5.76 -1.43 -10.01
N LEU A 85 -6.75 -0.53 -10.04
CA LEU A 85 -7.35 0.05 -8.85
C LEU A 85 -8.19 -0.97 -8.07
N ARG A 86 -8.99 -1.79 -8.78
CA ARG A 86 -9.72 -2.92 -8.16
C ARG A 86 -8.79 -3.98 -7.59
N ARG A 87 -7.61 -4.17 -8.21
CA ARG A 87 -6.54 -5.04 -7.69
C ARG A 87 -5.68 -4.40 -6.60
N ARG A 88 -6.02 -3.16 -6.19
CA ARG A 88 -5.34 -2.39 -5.14
C ARG A 88 -3.85 -2.18 -5.41
N LYS A 89 -3.46 -1.86 -6.66
CA LYS A 89 -2.08 -1.45 -6.97
C LYS A 89 -1.72 -0.18 -6.19
N GLU A 90 -0.49 -0.12 -5.68
CA GLU A 90 0.00 0.97 -4.83
C GLU A 90 -0.08 2.33 -5.52
N THR A 91 0.07 2.31 -6.85
CA THR A 91 -0.09 3.46 -7.73
C THR A 91 -0.71 3.05 -9.05
N VAL A 92 -1.50 3.94 -9.65
CA VAL A 92 -2.20 3.70 -10.92
C VAL A 92 -1.95 4.85 -11.90
N ARG A 93 -2.03 4.57 -13.20
CA ARG A 93 -1.92 5.58 -14.27
C ARG A 93 -3.28 6.13 -14.67
N GLN A 94 -4.30 5.27 -14.63
CA GLN A 94 -5.68 5.58 -14.98
C GLN A 94 -6.64 4.78 -14.10
N ILE A 95 -7.85 5.30 -13.96
CA ILE A 95 -8.99 4.59 -13.37
C ILE A 95 -9.69 3.86 -14.52
N HIS A 96 -9.97 2.57 -14.32
CA HIS A 96 -10.86 1.83 -15.21
C HIS A 96 -12.19 1.63 -14.50
N MET A 97 -13.29 1.80 -15.22
CA MET A 97 -14.64 1.54 -14.74
C MET A 97 -15.39 0.71 -15.76
N ILE A 98 -16.32 -0.11 -15.27
CA ILE A 98 -17.26 -0.82 -16.11
C ILE A 98 -18.69 -0.46 -15.74
N ALA A 99 -19.55 -0.26 -16.73
CA ALA A 99 -20.96 -0.02 -16.56
C ALA A 99 -21.79 -0.99 -17.41
N ALA A 100 -22.84 -1.55 -16.84
CA ALA A 100 -23.87 -2.32 -17.53
C ALA A 100 -25.02 -1.39 -17.93
N SER A 101 -25.28 -1.28 -19.23
CA SER A 101 -26.41 -0.49 -19.74
C SER A 101 -26.92 -1.01 -21.08
N GLY A 102 -28.22 -0.83 -21.31
CA GLY A 102 -28.84 -0.98 -22.63
C GLY A 102 -28.71 0.26 -23.52
N ASP A 103 -28.31 1.40 -22.95
CA ASP A 103 -28.12 2.68 -23.65
C ASP A 103 -26.72 3.24 -23.36
N PRO A 104 -25.68 2.77 -24.09
CA PRO A 104 -24.32 3.25 -23.87
C PRO A 104 -24.15 4.76 -24.09
N LYS A 105 -24.97 5.36 -24.96
CA LYS A 105 -24.86 6.79 -25.23
C LYS A 105 -25.28 7.60 -24.01
N ALA A 106 -26.39 7.23 -23.35
CA ALA A 106 -26.83 7.89 -22.13
C ALA A 106 -25.76 7.82 -21.02
N VAL A 107 -25.07 6.68 -20.88
CA VAL A 107 -23.98 6.52 -19.91
C VAL A 107 -22.78 7.42 -20.22
N ILE A 108 -22.37 7.50 -21.49
CA ILE A 108 -21.27 8.40 -21.92
C ILE A 108 -21.68 9.84 -21.66
N ASP A 109 -22.88 10.25 -22.11
CA ASP A 109 -23.39 11.61 -21.90
C ASP A 109 -23.40 11.94 -20.41
N ARG A 110 -23.88 11.04 -19.54
CA ARG A 110 -23.81 11.20 -18.08
C ARG A 110 -22.38 11.40 -17.60
N PHE A 111 -21.45 10.54 -17.98
CA PHE A 111 -20.04 10.63 -17.58
C PHE A 111 -19.40 11.98 -17.99
N LEU A 112 -19.67 12.47 -19.20
CA LEU A 112 -19.17 13.77 -19.68
C LEU A 112 -19.74 14.97 -18.90
N HIS A 113 -20.90 14.81 -18.24
CA HIS A 113 -21.50 15.83 -17.37
C HIS A 113 -21.10 15.70 -15.89
N TYR A 114 -20.15 14.83 -15.56
CA TYR A 114 -19.62 14.75 -14.20
C TYR A 114 -19.01 16.10 -13.79
N PRO A 115 -19.35 16.67 -12.60
CA PRO A 115 -18.95 18.04 -12.26
C PRO A 115 -17.44 18.33 -12.27
N LEU A 116 -16.60 17.32 -12.01
CA LEU A 116 -15.13 17.45 -12.02
C LEU A 116 -14.51 16.91 -13.32
N PHE A 117 -15.30 16.68 -14.36
CA PHE A 117 -14.81 16.33 -15.69
C PHE A 117 -14.13 17.54 -16.34
N ALA A 118 -12.92 17.35 -16.87
CA ALA A 118 -12.16 18.43 -17.51
C ALA A 118 -12.25 18.37 -19.04
N ARG A 119 -11.99 17.19 -19.61
CA ARG A 119 -12.05 16.98 -21.07
C ARG A 119 -12.18 15.50 -21.44
N SER A 120 -12.76 15.23 -22.59
CA SER A 120 -12.72 13.92 -23.24
C SER A 120 -11.47 13.81 -24.09
N ASP A 121 -10.70 12.74 -23.92
CA ASP A 121 -9.56 12.43 -24.79
C ASP A 121 -10.03 11.52 -25.95
N GLU A 122 -10.97 10.58 -25.71
CA GLU A 122 -11.58 9.71 -26.73
C GLU A 122 -13.03 9.32 -26.36
N ALA A 123 -13.92 9.23 -27.35
CA ALA A 123 -15.30 8.75 -27.15
C ALA A 123 -15.70 7.79 -28.27
N GLY A 124 -15.97 6.53 -27.90
CA GLY A 124 -16.43 5.49 -28.80
C GLY A 124 -17.91 5.15 -28.59
N SER A 125 -18.41 4.13 -29.30
CA SER A 125 -19.81 3.70 -29.18
C SER A 125 -20.13 2.91 -27.90
N ARG A 126 -19.11 2.40 -27.20
CA ARG A 126 -19.23 1.58 -25.99
C ARG A 126 -18.22 1.95 -24.90
N GLY A 127 -17.71 3.16 -24.92
CA GLY A 127 -16.76 3.62 -23.91
C GLY A 127 -16.25 5.02 -24.18
N CYS A 128 -15.63 5.59 -23.16
CA CYS A 128 -15.06 6.92 -23.21
C CYS A 128 -13.80 6.97 -22.33
N VAL A 129 -12.79 7.68 -22.83
CA VAL A 129 -11.60 8.06 -22.06
C VAL A 129 -11.70 9.55 -21.79
N GLY A 130 -11.73 9.91 -20.51
CA GLY A 130 -11.81 11.29 -20.07
C GLY A 130 -10.80 11.61 -18.99
N ARG A 131 -10.58 12.90 -18.78
CA ARG A 131 -9.65 13.40 -17.77
C ARG A 131 -10.40 14.24 -16.75
N LEU A 132 -10.15 13.99 -15.48
CA LEU A 132 -10.70 14.77 -14.36
C LEU A 132 -9.94 16.09 -14.19
N ALA A 133 -10.51 17.02 -13.42
CA ALA A 133 -9.94 18.33 -13.12
C ALA A 133 -8.51 18.28 -12.57
N ARG A 134 -8.15 17.20 -11.88
CA ARG A 134 -6.80 16.95 -11.33
C ARG A 134 -5.86 16.19 -12.26
N GLY A 135 -6.24 15.99 -13.52
CA GLY A 135 -5.41 15.37 -14.56
C GLY A 135 -5.46 13.84 -14.60
N LEU A 136 -6.09 13.17 -13.62
CA LEU A 136 -6.25 11.72 -13.61
C LEU A 136 -7.20 11.27 -14.72
N GLU A 137 -6.75 10.30 -15.50
CA GLU A 137 -7.52 9.70 -16.58
C GLU A 137 -8.49 8.64 -16.04
N VAL A 138 -9.70 8.65 -16.58
CA VAL A 138 -10.77 7.69 -16.30
C VAL A 138 -11.24 7.12 -17.61
N GLU A 139 -11.14 5.81 -17.74
CA GLU A 139 -11.65 5.04 -18.87
C GLU A 139 -12.89 4.26 -18.41
N ILE A 140 -14.03 4.53 -19.04
CA ILE A 140 -15.28 3.82 -18.80
C ILE A 140 -15.58 2.88 -19.97
N HIS A 141 -15.81 1.62 -19.64
CA HIS A 141 -16.24 0.58 -20.57
C HIS A 141 -17.71 0.25 -20.34
N ILE A 142 -18.50 0.22 -21.41
CA ILE A 142 -19.93 -0.02 -21.33
C ILE A 142 -20.26 -1.33 -22.03
N VAL A 143 -20.92 -2.21 -21.30
CA VAL A 143 -21.28 -3.55 -21.76
C VAL A 143 -22.77 -3.80 -21.61
N ALA A 144 -23.31 -4.78 -22.34
CA ALA A 144 -24.68 -5.19 -22.12
C ALA A 144 -24.83 -5.79 -20.70
N PRO A 145 -26.02 -5.72 -20.06
CA PRO A 145 -26.20 -6.28 -18.72
C PRO A 145 -25.83 -7.76 -18.58
N ALA A 146 -26.02 -8.55 -19.64
CA ALA A 146 -25.63 -9.97 -19.67
C ALA A 146 -24.10 -10.20 -19.75
N GLU A 147 -23.34 -9.18 -20.14
CA GLU A 147 -21.88 -9.20 -20.31
C GLU A 147 -21.14 -8.57 -19.11
N TYR A 148 -21.88 -8.06 -18.11
CA TYR A 148 -21.32 -7.30 -16.99
C TYR A 148 -20.21 -8.06 -16.24
N VAL A 149 -20.52 -9.28 -15.80
CA VAL A 149 -19.60 -10.06 -14.97
C VAL A 149 -18.32 -10.45 -15.74
N PRO A 150 -18.40 -11.01 -16.96
CA PRO A 150 -17.20 -11.24 -17.77
C PRO A 150 -16.41 -9.97 -18.10
N GLY A 151 -17.11 -8.88 -18.42
CA GLY A 151 -16.48 -7.59 -18.68
C GLY A 151 -15.73 -7.07 -17.46
N LEU A 152 -16.33 -7.15 -16.27
CA LEU A 152 -15.70 -6.72 -15.02
C LEU A 152 -14.44 -7.55 -14.76
N HIS A 153 -14.52 -8.87 -14.96
CA HIS A 153 -13.36 -9.76 -14.82
C HIS A 153 -12.24 -9.42 -15.81
N TYR A 154 -12.58 -9.24 -17.09
CA TYR A 154 -11.66 -8.85 -18.17
C TYR A 154 -10.94 -7.53 -17.86
N TRP A 155 -11.70 -6.46 -17.60
CA TRP A 155 -11.15 -5.13 -17.35
C TRP A 155 -10.51 -5.02 -15.96
N THR A 156 -10.81 -5.92 -15.02
CA THR A 156 -10.04 -6.04 -13.78
C THR A 156 -8.62 -6.51 -14.07
N GLY A 157 -8.42 -7.43 -15.01
CA GLY A 157 -7.11 -8.01 -15.31
C GLY A 157 -6.45 -8.72 -14.10
N SER A 158 -5.12 -8.73 -13.98
CA SER A 158 -4.14 -8.11 -14.89
C SER A 158 -4.15 -8.73 -16.30
N ARG A 159 -3.45 -8.10 -17.25
CA ARG A 159 -3.30 -8.65 -18.60
C ARG A 159 -2.63 -10.04 -18.56
N GLU A 160 -1.64 -10.19 -17.70
CA GLU A 160 -0.89 -11.43 -17.52
C GLU A 160 -1.78 -12.53 -16.92
N HIS A 161 -2.59 -12.18 -15.91
CA HIS A 161 -3.57 -13.09 -15.33
C HIS A 161 -4.59 -13.54 -16.38
N TYR A 162 -5.11 -12.60 -17.16
CA TYR A 162 -6.12 -12.90 -18.18
C TYR A 162 -5.55 -13.77 -19.31
N ALA A 163 -4.34 -13.48 -19.79
CA ALA A 163 -3.66 -14.28 -20.80
C ALA A 163 -3.47 -15.75 -20.36
N ALA A 164 -3.09 -15.97 -19.10
CA ALA A 164 -2.97 -17.31 -18.54
C ALA A 164 -4.34 -18.04 -18.43
N LEU A 165 -5.43 -17.31 -18.15
CA LEU A 165 -6.78 -17.87 -18.19
C LEU A 165 -7.25 -18.17 -19.62
N GLU A 166 -6.85 -17.37 -20.62
CA GLU A 166 -7.10 -17.66 -22.02
C GLU A 166 -6.44 -18.98 -22.44
N ASP A 167 -5.16 -19.16 -22.10
CA ASP A 167 -4.42 -20.42 -22.33
C ASP A 167 -5.11 -21.61 -21.66
N LEU A 168 -5.49 -21.46 -20.38
CA LEU A 168 -6.23 -22.49 -19.66
C LEU A 168 -7.57 -22.81 -20.32
N SER A 169 -8.32 -21.79 -20.74
CA SER A 169 -9.62 -21.98 -21.40
C SER A 169 -9.45 -22.75 -22.73
N ARG A 170 -8.44 -22.39 -23.53
CA ARG A 170 -8.10 -23.08 -24.79
C ARG A 170 -7.76 -24.55 -24.56
N SER A 171 -6.99 -24.87 -23.51
CA SER A 171 -6.66 -26.25 -23.16
C SER A 171 -7.89 -27.11 -22.84
N LYS A 172 -9.01 -26.48 -22.47
CA LYS A 172 -10.31 -27.12 -22.19
C LYS A 172 -11.29 -27.06 -23.37
N GLY A 173 -10.84 -26.59 -24.53
CA GLY A 173 -11.68 -26.35 -25.71
C GLY A 173 -12.61 -25.14 -25.58
N MET A 174 -12.44 -24.32 -24.53
CA MET A 174 -13.26 -23.16 -24.24
C MET A 174 -12.59 -21.88 -24.77
N SER A 175 -13.33 -20.77 -24.81
CA SER A 175 -12.75 -19.44 -25.05
C SER A 175 -13.36 -18.43 -24.10
N ILE A 176 -12.52 -17.68 -23.38
CA ILE A 176 -12.91 -16.57 -22.51
C ILE A 176 -12.65 -15.24 -23.24
N GLY A 177 -13.51 -14.24 -23.03
CA GLY A 177 -13.38 -12.88 -23.54
C GLY A 177 -14.16 -11.87 -22.69
N ALA A 178 -14.08 -10.59 -23.05
CA ALA A 178 -14.87 -9.54 -22.42
C ALA A 178 -16.39 -9.75 -22.58
N ASP A 179 -16.82 -10.46 -23.63
CA ASP A 179 -18.20 -10.82 -23.94
C ASP A 179 -18.68 -12.10 -23.23
N GLY A 180 -17.79 -12.80 -22.51
CA GLY A 180 -18.14 -13.99 -21.73
C GLY A 180 -17.29 -15.22 -22.00
N LEU A 181 -17.88 -16.39 -21.71
CA LEU A 181 -17.22 -17.67 -21.78
C LEU A 181 -17.98 -18.58 -22.74
N LYS A 182 -17.30 -19.11 -23.75
CA LYS A 182 -17.86 -20.07 -24.71
C LYS A 182 -17.36 -21.46 -24.37
N GLY A 183 -18.28 -22.42 -24.29
CA GLY A 183 -17.97 -23.82 -24.01
C GLY A 183 -17.33 -24.54 -25.22
N PRO A 184 -16.98 -25.83 -25.08
CA PRO A 184 -16.28 -26.61 -26.11
C PRO A 184 -16.92 -26.66 -27.50
N LYS A 185 -18.24 -26.46 -27.57
CA LYS A 185 -19.02 -26.43 -28.82
C LYS A 185 -19.29 -25.01 -29.33
N GLY A 186 -18.58 -24.00 -28.82
CA GLY A 186 -18.77 -22.58 -29.16
C GLY A 186 -20.03 -21.94 -28.57
N LYS A 187 -20.81 -22.67 -27.77
CA LYS A 187 -22.04 -22.14 -27.12
C LYS A 187 -21.67 -21.14 -26.02
N GLN A 188 -22.26 -19.96 -26.07
CA GLN A 188 -22.16 -18.96 -25.00
C GLN A 188 -22.72 -19.52 -23.68
N LEU A 189 -21.95 -19.41 -22.61
CA LEU A 189 -22.34 -19.80 -21.27
C LEU A 189 -22.81 -18.56 -20.51
N LYS A 190 -23.93 -18.71 -19.78
CA LYS A 190 -24.40 -17.69 -18.85
C LYS A 190 -23.48 -17.69 -17.63
N ILE A 191 -22.94 -16.52 -17.29
CA ILE A 191 -22.06 -16.31 -16.14
C ILE A 191 -22.80 -15.43 -15.14
N GLU A 192 -23.02 -15.95 -13.94
CA GLU A 192 -23.80 -15.26 -12.90
C GLU A 192 -22.92 -14.49 -11.91
N SER A 193 -21.65 -14.91 -11.75
CA SER A 193 -20.67 -14.25 -10.89
C SER A 193 -19.24 -14.57 -11.33
N GLU A 194 -18.25 -13.85 -10.82
CA GLU A 194 -16.84 -14.18 -11.09
C GLU A 194 -16.48 -15.56 -10.53
N GLU A 195 -17.06 -15.98 -9.39
CA GLU A 195 -16.94 -17.32 -8.84
C GLU A 195 -17.47 -18.39 -9.81
N ASP A 196 -18.61 -18.15 -10.48
CA ASP A 196 -19.12 -19.06 -11.51
C ASP A 196 -18.17 -19.14 -12.71
N LEU A 197 -17.58 -18.02 -13.13
CA LEU A 197 -16.58 -17.98 -14.19
C LEU A 197 -15.37 -18.87 -13.85
N TYR A 198 -14.77 -18.69 -12.67
CA TYR A 198 -13.64 -19.54 -12.23
C TYR A 198 -14.05 -21.01 -12.09
N ARG A 199 -15.22 -21.29 -11.52
CA ARG A 199 -15.74 -22.66 -11.37
C ARG A 199 -15.86 -23.38 -12.71
N ARG A 200 -16.34 -22.70 -13.76
CA ARG A 200 -16.44 -23.26 -15.11
C ARG A 200 -15.08 -23.53 -15.75
N LEU A 201 -14.04 -22.80 -15.36
CA LEU A 201 -12.65 -23.09 -15.73
C LEU A 201 -12.01 -24.17 -14.84
N GLY A 202 -12.70 -24.64 -13.80
CA GLY A 202 -12.19 -25.61 -12.84
C GLY A 202 -11.21 -25.02 -11.83
N LEU A 203 -11.40 -23.75 -11.46
CA LEU A 203 -10.59 -23.01 -10.51
C LEU A 203 -11.42 -22.60 -9.29
N LYS A 204 -10.79 -22.53 -8.11
CA LYS A 204 -11.34 -21.75 -6.98
C LYS A 204 -11.36 -20.26 -7.36
N TYR A 205 -12.28 -19.50 -6.78
CA TYR A 205 -12.34 -18.05 -6.97
C TYR A 205 -11.02 -17.36 -6.59
N ILE A 206 -10.56 -16.46 -7.45
CA ILE A 206 -9.34 -15.68 -7.26
C ILE A 206 -9.75 -14.21 -7.08
N ALA A 207 -9.55 -13.69 -5.86
CA ALA A 207 -9.87 -12.31 -5.55
C ALA A 207 -9.00 -11.33 -6.37
N PRO A 208 -9.51 -10.14 -6.74
CA PRO A 208 -8.83 -9.19 -7.63
C PRO A 208 -7.38 -8.89 -7.24
N GLU A 209 -7.08 -8.79 -5.95
CA GLU A 209 -5.75 -8.47 -5.43
C GLU A 209 -4.68 -9.51 -5.80
N LEU A 210 -5.08 -10.75 -6.09
CA LEU A 210 -4.16 -11.84 -6.41
C LEU A 210 -3.88 -11.96 -7.93
N ARG A 211 -4.66 -11.28 -8.78
CA ARG A 211 -4.67 -11.46 -10.25
C ARG A 211 -3.49 -10.76 -10.92
N GLU A 212 -2.29 -11.28 -10.71
CA GLU A 212 -1.02 -10.72 -11.23
C GLU A 212 -0.13 -11.78 -11.94
N ASN A 213 -0.63 -13.00 -12.15
CA ASN A 213 0.10 -14.13 -12.73
C ASN A 213 1.40 -14.47 -11.99
N GLN A 214 1.29 -14.66 -10.68
CA GLN A 214 2.39 -14.94 -9.75
C GLN A 214 2.18 -16.26 -8.99
N GLY A 215 1.44 -17.19 -9.60
CA GLY A 215 1.15 -18.52 -9.07
C GLY A 215 -0.32 -18.73 -8.65
N GLU A 216 -1.17 -17.70 -8.74
CA GLU A 216 -2.55 -17.73 -8.21
C GLU A 216 -3.44 -18.72 -8.96
N ILE A 217 -3.18 -18.93 -10.25
CA ILE A 217 -3.97 -19.84 -11.09
C ILE A 217 -3.64 -21.29 -10.71
N GLU A 218 -2.37 -21.61 -10.53
CA GLU A 218 -1.91 -22.93 -10.08
C GLU A 218 -2.45 -23.24 -8.68
N ALA A 219 -2.37 -22.26 -7.76
CA ALA A 219 -2.92 -22.39 -6.41
C ALA A 219 -4.45 -22.55 -6.41
N ALA A 220 -5.16 -21.90 -7.33
CA ALA A 220 -6.59 -22.06 -7.48
C ALA A 220 -6.99 -23.41 -8.09
N ALA A 221 -6.17 -23.94 -9.00
CA ALA A 221 -6.40 -25.23 -9.66
C ALA A 221 -6.15 -26.43 -8.74
N ASN A 222 -5.12 -26.37 -7.91
CA ASN A 222 -4.76 -27.45 -6.98
C ASN A 222 -5.51 -27.37 -5.63
N GLY A 223 -6.35 -26.35 -5.43
CA GLY A 223 -7.11 -26.13 -4.20
C GLY A 223 -6.29 -25.59 -3.02
N SER A 224 -5.03 -25.19 -3.22
CA SER A 224 -4.18 -24.62 -2.16
C SER A 224 -4.46 -23.13 -1.90
N LEU A 225 -5.25 -22.48 -2.75
CA LEU A 225 -5.64 -21.08 -2.57
C LEU A 225 -6.54 -20.95 -1.33
N SER A 226 -5.98 -20.42 -0.26
CA SER A 226 -6.67 -20.17 1.01
C SER A 226 -7.25 -18.78 1.06
N ASP A 227 -8.24 -18.57 1.94
CA ASP A 227 -8.87 -17.27 2.09
C ASP A 227 -7.87 -16.31 2.74
N THR A 228 -7.59 -15.21 2.05
CA THR A 228 -6.68 -14.18 2.53
C THR A 228 -7.38 -13.31 3.56
N VAL A 229 -6.58 -12.66 4.41
CA VAL A 229 -7.08 -11.76 5.46
C VAL A 229 -8.10 -10.74 4.93
N LEU A 230 -9.11 -10.43 5.75
CA LEU A 230 -10.09 -9.38 5.50
C LEU A 230 -9.94 -8.24 6.51
N THR A 231 -10.54 -7.09 6.22
CA THR A 231 -10.45 -5.90 7.07
C THR A 231 -11.06 -6.16 8.45
N GLU A 232 -12.17 -6.90 8.50
CA GLU A 232 -12.88 -7.33 9.71
C GLU A 232 -12.12 -8.37 10.55
N ASP A 233 -11.09 -9.02 10.01
CA ASP A 233 -10.25 -9.92 10.80
C ASP A 233 -9.33 -9.17 11.76
N ILE A 234 -9.04 -7.89 11.47
CA ILE A 234 -8.14 -7.06 12.27
C ILE A 234 -8.83 -6.68 13.59
N GLN A 235 -8.21 -7.08 14.70
CA GLN A 235 -8.72 -6.87 16.05
C GLN A 235 -8.08 -5.66 16.74
N GLY A 236 -6.92 -5.19 16.29
CA GLY A 236 -6.23 -4.10 16.95
C GLY A 236 -5.55 -3.13 16.00
N MET A 237 -5.61 -1.85 16.39
CA MET A 237 -4.94 -0.78 15.70
C MET A 237 -3.49 -0.69 16.17
N VAL A 238 -2.56 -1.05 15.29
CA VAL A 238 -1.12 -1.06 15.59
C VAL A 238 -0.44 0.12 14.89
N HIS A 239 0.64 0.62 15.48
CA HIS A 239 1.44 1.75 15.03
C HIS A 239 0.63 3.05 14.98
N CYS A 240 0.45 3.70 16.14
CA CYS A 240 -0.28 4.96 16.26
C CYS A 240 0.53 5.98 17.05
N HIS A 241 0.55 7.20 16.54
CA HIS A 241 1.26 8.34 17.11
C HIS A 241 0.25 9.32 17.70
N THR A 242 0.66 10.03 18.73
CA THR A 242 -0.17 10.99 19.47
C THR A 242 0.54 12.32 19.60
N THR A 243 -0.10 13.29 20.25
CA THR A 243 0.53 14.58 20.58
C THR A 243 1.76 14.47 21.49
N TYR A 244 2.11 13.28 21.97
CA TYR A 244 3.37 13.06 22.67
C TYR A 244 4.59 13.17 21.76
N SER A 245 4.48 12.75 20.49
CA SER A 245 5.48 12.98 19.43
C SER A 245 4.93 13.90 18.34
N ASP A 246 4.61 13.37 17.15
CA ASP A 246 4.18 14.13 15.96
C ASP A 246 2.74 13.82 15.50
N GLY A 247 1.98 13.11 16.33
CA GLY A 247 0.54 12.94 16.13
C GLY A 247 -0.26 14.22 16.41
N GLN A 248 -1.42 14.33 15.79
CA GLN A 248 -2.33 15.48 15.89
C GLN A 248 -3.43 15.30 16.95
N ASN A 249 -3.55 14.11 17.51
CA ASN A 249 -4.63 13.73 18.42
C ASN A 249 -4.09 13.21 19.76
N THR A 250 -4.85 13.43 20.83
CA THR A 250 -4.51 12.93 22.16
C THR A 250 -4.64 11.40 22.21
N ILE A 251 -4.09 10.78 23.26
CA ILE A 251 -4.27 9.34 23.51
C ILE A 251 -5.77 8.98 23.59
N GLU A 252 -6.57 9.80 24.28
CA GLU A 252 -8.01 9.59 24.44
C GLU A 252 -8.77 9.69 23.11
N GLU A 253 -8.47 10.69 22.28
CA GLU A 253 -9.08 10.83 20.97
C GLU A 253 -8.76 9.66 20.04
N MET A 254 -7.49 9.22 20.01
CA MET A 254 -7.06 8.07 19.22
C MET A 254 -7.72 6.77 19.69
N ALA A 255 -7.81 6.57 21.01
CA ALA A 255 -8.44 5.39 21.60
C ALA A 255 -9.95 5.33 21.30
N LEU A 256 -10.67 6.43 21.51
CA LEU A 256 -12.11 6.51 21.23
C LEU A 256 -12.42 6.31 19.74
N ALA A 257 -11.60 6.86 18.85
CA ALA A 257 -11.76 6.65 17.41
C ALA A 257 -11.52 5.19 17.01
N ALA A 258 -10.48 4.54 17.54
CA ALA A 258 -10.23 3.12 17.30
C ALA A 258 -11.35 2.23 17.87
N GLU A 259 -11.88 2.56 19.04
CA GLU A 259 -13.04 1.89 19.64
C GLU A 259 -14.29 2.01 18.78
N ALA A 260 -14.59 3.21 18.26
CA ALA A 260 -15.71 3.44 17.36
C ALA A 260 -15.60 2.65 16.04
N MET A 261 -14.38 2.31 15.62
CA MET A 261 -14.10 1.43 14.49
C MET A 261 -14.22 -0.07 14.83
N GLY A 262 -14.56 -0.41 16.07
CA GLY A 262 -14.74 -1.79 16.52
C GLY A 262 -13.45 -2.52 16.91
N MET A 263 -12.33 -1.79 17.05
CA MET A 263 -11.07 -2.38 17.50
C MET A 263 -11.18 -2.84 18.95
N ARG A 264 -10.35 -3.81 19.34
CA ARG A 264 -10.24 -4.36 20.70
C ARG A 264 -9.08 -3.76 21.48
N TYR A 265 -8.10 -3.23 20.77
CA TYR A 265 -6.93 -2.60 21.36
C TYR A 265 -6.27 -1.61 20.40
N VAL A 266 -5.47 -0.71 20.97
CA VAL A 266 -4.62 0.23 20.21
C VAL A 266 -3.23 0.30 20.85
N THR A 267 -2.19 0.38 20.02
CA THR A 267 -0.82 0.59 20.47
C THR A 267 -0.46 2.07 20.38
N ILE A 268 -0.09 2.68 21.49
CA ILE A 268 0.47 4.04 21.49
C ILE A 268 1.98 3.88 21.29
N THR A 269 2.48 4.23 20.11
CA THR A 269 3.85 3.93 19.66
C THR A 269 4.53 5.19 19.15
N ASP A 270 4.45 6.27 19.94
CA ASP A 270 5.15 7.51 19.65
C ASP A 270 6.67 7.29 19.47
N HIS A 271 7.28 8.17 18.69
CA HIS A 271 8.69 8.11 18.35
C HIS A 271 9.63 8.20 19.56
N SER A 272 10.74 7.46 19.51
CA SER A 272 11.82 7.48 20.49
C SER A 272 12.66 8.78 20.45
N PRO A 273 13.55 9.04 21.45
CA PRO A 273 14.18 10.34 21.68
C PRO A 273 14.98 10.95 20.52
N ASN A 274 15.64 10.14 19.67
CA ASN A 274 16.50 10.62 18.58
C ASN A 274 15.73 10.98 17.31
N ALA A 275 14.41 10.75 17.27
CA ALA A 275 13.53 11.25 16.23
C ALA A 275 13.27 12.76 16.39
N PHE A 276 14.33 13.58 16.32
CA PHE A 276 14.25 15.03 16.51
C PHE A 276 13.31 15.72 15.51
N TYR A 277 13.12 15.14 14.33
CA TYR A 277 12.21 15.65 13.29
C TYR A 277 10.72 15.48 13.67
N ALA A 278 10.42 14.65 14.67
CA ALA A 278 9.08 14.27 15.10
C ALA A 278 8.83 14.50 16.60
N GLY A 279 9.68 15.28 17.28
CA GLY A 279 9.50 15.57 18.71
C GLY A 279 9.68 14.35 19.62
N GLY A 280 10.65 13.48 19.31
CA GLY A 280 10.96 12.24 20.03
C GLY A 280 10.82 12.27 21.55
N VAL A 281 10.21 11.22 22.11
CA VAL A 281 9.74 11.18 23.50
C VAL A 281 10.88 10.79 24.46
N LYS A 282 11.44 11.77 25.17
CA LYS A 282 12.43 11.52 26.25
C LYS A 282 11.81 10.80 27.45
N ILE A 283 12.64 10.16 28.28
CA ILE A 283 12.21 9.31 29.42
C ILE A 283 11.22 10.00 30.36
N ASP A 284 11.43 11.27 30.72
CA ASP A 284 10.49 11.97 31.63
C ASP A 284 9.13 12.22 30.97
N ARG A 285 9.12 12.51 29.67
CA ARG A 285 7.89 12.67 28.87
C ARG A 285 7.20 11.32 28.64
N LEU A 286 7.97 10.24 28.48
CA LEU A 286 7.47 8.87 28.38
C LEU A 286 6.74 8.44 29.66
N ARG A 287 7.26 8.80 30.84
CA ARG A 287 6.58 8.55 32.12
C ARG A 287 5.23 9.24 32.18
N ALA A 288 5.17 10.51 31.80
CA ALA A 288 3.91 11.25 31.70
C ALA A 288 2.92 10.59 30.71
N GLN A 289 3.42 10.10 29.56
CA GLN A 289 2.62 9.36 28.58
C GLN A 289 2.02 8.10 29.20
N TRP A 290 2.81 7.32 29.92
CA TRP A 290 2.33 6.09 30.56
C TRP A 290 1.29 6.37 31.65
N GLU A 291 1.48 7.42 32.44
CA GLU A 291 0.47 7.86 33.42
C GLU A 291 -0.82 8.33 32.73
N GLU A 292 -0.72 8.99 31.58
CA GLU A 292 -1.91 9.36 30.80
C GLU A 292 -2.60 8.14 30.19
N ILE A 293 -1.85 7.19 29.63
CA ILE A 293 -2.39 5.91 29.15
C ILE A 293 -3.16 5.21 30.26
N ASP A 294 -2.62 5.16 31.48
CA ASP A 294 -3.29 4.52 32.62
C ASP A 294 -4.61 5.24 32.98
N ARG A 295 -4.62 6.59 32.98
CA ARG A 295 -5.84 7.37 33.21
C ARG A 295 -6.88 7.22 32.10
N VAL A 296 -6.46 7.21 30.83
CA VAL A 296 -7.37 7.07 29.69
C VAL A 296 -7.92 5.66 29.61
N GLN A 297 -7.15 4.65 30.01
CA GLN A 297 -7.60 3.26 30.04
C GLN A 297 -8.87 3.07 30.88
N GLU A 298 -9.09 3.90 31.92
CA GLU A 298 -10.30 3.88 32.75
C GLU A 298 -11.56 4.39 32.02
N ARG A 299 -11.40 5.07 30.88
CA ARG A 299 -12.47 5.75 30.14
C ARG A 299 -12.84 5.08 28.82
N VAL A 300 -12.06 4.09 28.38
CA VAL A 300 -12.24 3.37 27.11
C VAL A 300 -12.36 1.87 27.39
N GLN A 301 -13.09 1.15 26.55
CA GLN A 301 -13.31 -0.29 26.65
C GLN A 301 -12.19 -1.09 25.97
N ILE A 302 -11.54 -0.49 24.98
CA ILE A 302 -10.40 -1.10 24.30
C ILE A 302 -9.16 -1.10 25.19
N LYS A 303 -8.27 -2.08 24.99
CA LYS A 303 -6.99 -2.11 25.70
C LYS A 303 -6.00 -1.13 25.06
N LEU A 304 -5.40 -0.27 25.88
CA LEU A 304 -4.28 0.57 25.47
C LEU A 304 -2.96 -0.16 25.79
N LEU A 305 -2.06 -0.20 24.81
CA LEU A 305 -0.73 -0.79 24.95
C LEU A 305 0.31 0.33 24.95
N LYS A 306 1.18 0.31 25.97
CA LYS A 306 2.31 1.22 26.10
C LYS A 306 3.41 0.75 25.17
N GLY A 307 3.60 1.44 24.05
CA GLY A 307 4.60 1.08 23.06
C GLY A 307 5.51 2.23 22.67
N THR A 308 6.38 1.94 21.71
CA THR A 308 7.21 2.95 21.05
C THR A 308 7.51 2.53 19.62
N GLU A 309 7.61 3.51 18.73
CA GLU A 309 8.41 3.35 17.53
C GLU A 309 9.86 3.76 17.85
N SER A 310 10.71 2.77 18.07
CA SER A 310 12.12 2.96 18.39
C SER A 310 12.96 3.06 17.12
N ASP A 311 13.70 4.17 17.00
CA ASP A 311 14.76 4.31 16.01
C ASP A 311 15.77 3.16 16.18
N ILE A 312 16.06 2.48 15.07
CA ILE A 312 17.27 1.65 14.97
C ILE A 312 18.42 2.63 14.78
N LEU A 313 19.39 2.70 15.68
CA LEU A 313 20.51 3.63 15.63
C LEU A 313 21.56 3.22 14.58
N GLU A 314 22.52 4.10 14.30
CA GLU A 314 23.60 3.86 13.31
C GLU A 314 24.34 2.54 13.56
N ASP A 315 24.55 2.20 14.83
CA ASP A 315 25.24 0.99 15.24
C ASP A 315 24.34 -0.26 15.32
N GLY A 316 23.03 -0.14 15.05
CA GLY A 316 22.06 -1.23 15.12
C GLY A 316 21.51 -1.51 16.52
N LEU A 317 21.69 -0.60 17.48
CA LEU A 317 20.96 -0.63 18.76
C LEU A 317 19.60 0.07 18.66
N LEU A 318 18.75 -0.11 19.67
CA LEU A 318 17.47 0.59 19.79
C LEU A 318 17.63 1.87 20.61
N ASP A 319 16.80 2.86 20.29
CA ASP A 319 16.86 4.21 20.82
C ASP A 319 16.19 4.38 22.19
N TYR A 320 16.44 3.46 23.12
CA TYR A 320 16.21 3.62 24.55
C TYR A 320 17.17 2.71 25.32
N PRO A 321 17.48 3.01 26.60
CA PRO A 321 18.18 2.06 27.46
C PRO A 321 17.35 0.78 27.68
N ASP A 322 18.02 -0.37 27.82
CA ASP A 322 17.40 -1.69 28.02
C ASP A 322 16.37 -1.71 29.16
N TYR A 323 16.66 -1.05 30.29
CA TYR A 323 15.74 -0.98 31.45
C TYR A 323 14.42 -0.23 31.16
N ILE A 324 14.36 0.54 30.07
CA ILE A 324 13.14 1.14 29.53
C ILE A 324 12.51 0.20 28.49
N LEU A 325 13.31 -0.37 27.59
CA LEU A 325 12.84 -1.29 26.53
C LEU A 325 12.07 -2.47 27.13
N GLU A 326 12.54 -3.05 28.23
CA GLU A 326 11.90 -4.17 28.96
C GLU A 326 10.49 -3.86 29.50
N LYS A 327 10.09 -2.58 29.57
CA LYS A 327 8.82 -2.16 30.18
C LYS A 327 7.73 -1.86 29.15
N PHE A 328 8.05 -1.83 27.87
CA PHE A 328 7.05 -1.63 26.82
C PHE A 328 6.23 -2.90 26.61
N ASP A 329 4.93 -2.75 26.32
CA ASP A 329 4.07 -3.84 25.87
C ASP A 329 4.40 -4.25 24.42
N VAL A 330 4.88 -3.30 23.60
CA VAL A 330 5.17 -3.48 22.18
C VAL A 330 6.27 -2.52 21.72
N ILE A 331 7.21 -3.04 20.93
CA ILE A 331 8.27 -2.25 20.30
C ILE A 331 8.21 -2.45 18.79
N ILE A 332 8.07 -1.34 18.07
CA ILE A 332 8.24 -1.27 16.62
C ILE A 332 9.60 -0.64 16.37
N ALA A 333 10.49 -1.34 15.68
CA ALA A 333 11.83 -0.89 15.37
C ALA A 333 11.96 -0.53 13.89
N SER A 334 12.40 0.69 13.60
CA SER A 334 12.34 1.28 12.26
C SER A 334 13.63 2.04 11.89
N ILE A 335 13.88 2.19 10.59
CA ILE A 335 15.00 3.00 10.07
C ILE A 335 14.46 4.35 9.61
N HIS A 336 14.72 5.42 10.36
CA HIS A 336 14.37 6.78 9.93
C HIS A 336 15.59 7.57 9.44
N ALA A 337 16.79 7.24 9.94
CA ALA A 337 18.06 7.78 9.46
C ALA A 337 18.90 6.72 8.72
N ARG A 338 19.20 6.96 7.44
CA ARG A 338 19.95 6.01 6.57
C ARG A 338 21.48 6.16 6.63
N TYR A 339 22.01 7.22 7.25
CA TYR A 339 23.45 7.52 7.43
C TYR A 339 24.34 7.36 6.17
N LYS A 340 23.77 7.48 4.96
CA LYS A 340 24.46 7.23 3.68
C LYS A 340 25.13 5.84 3.60
N MET A 341 24.61 4.87 4.34
CA MET A 341 25.10 3.49 4.34
C MET A 341 24.91 2.87 2.96
N ASN A 342 25.88 2.04 2.56
CA ASN A 342 25.71 1.13 1.43
C ASN A 342 24.91 -0.12 1.84
N SER A 343 24.60 -0.98 0.87
CA SER A 343 23.81 -2.21 1.07
C SER A 343 24.39 -3.12 2.17
N ASP A 344 25.71 -3.31 2.21
CA ASP A 344 26.37 -4.18 3.20
C ASP A 344 26.28 -3.62 4.61
N GLN A 345 26.52 -2.31 4.77
CA GLN A 345 26.41 -1.62 6.05
C GLN A 345 24.98 -1.63 6.59
N MET A 346 23.99 -1.36 5.73
CA MET A 346 22.58 -1.40 6.11
C MET A 346 22.15 -2.82 6.50
N THR A 347 22.59 -3.83 5.75
CA THR A 347 22.34 -5.24 6.07
C THR A 347 22.93 -5.59 7.43
N GLY A 348 24.20 -5.24 7.70
CA GLY A 348 24.84 -5.49 8.99
C GLY A 348 24.13 -4.81 10.17
N ARG A 349 23.65 -3.57 9.98
CA ARG A 349 22.86 -2.82 10.96
C ARG A 349 21.54 -3.52 11.30
N LEU A 350 20.80 -3.95 10.28
CA LEU A 350 19.54 -4.68 10.44
C LEU A 350 19.77 -6.04 11.14
N LEU A 351 20.75 -6.81 10.70
CA LEU A 351 21.08 -8.10 11.32
C LEU A 351 21.56 -7.97 12.77
N ARG A 352 22.14 -6.83 13.14
CA ARG A 352 22.54 -6.55 14.52
C ARG A 352 21.32 -6.29 15.40
N VAL A 353 20.39 -5.41 14.99
CA VAL A 353 19.20 -5.13 15.80
C VAL A 353 18.31 -6.37 15.96
N MET A 354 18.23 -7.21 14.92
CA MET A 354 17.44 -8.45 14.95
C MET A 354 17.91 -9.47 15.99
N LYS A 355 19.14 -9.36 16.50
CA LYS A 355 19.65 -10.23 17.57
C LYS A 355 19.27 -9.75 18.97
N LEU A 356 18.76 -8.53 19.10
CA LEU A 356 18.35 -7.98 20.38
C LEU A 356 17.06 -8.67 20.84
N PRO A 357 16.94 -9.02 22.14
CA PRO A 357 15.74 -9.67 22.66
C PRO A 357 14.50 -8.79 22.46
N PHE A 358 14.67 -7.47 22.45
CA PHE A 358 13.60 -6.46 22.35
C PHE A 358 13.08 -6.23 20.92
N PHE A 359 13.72 -6.78 19.89
CA PHE A 359 13.29 -6.57 18.50
C PHE A 359 12.11 -7.49 18.17
N LYS A 360 10.89 -6.92 18.13
CA LYS A 360 9.64 -7.71 17.97
C LYS A 360 8.88 -7.39 16.69
N ILE A 361 8.89 -6.14 16.24
CA ILE A 361 8.24 -5.73 15.00
C ILE A 361 9.23 -4.89 14.21
N TRP A 362 9.47 -5.25 12.95
CA TRP A 362 10.18 -4.41 11.99
C TRP A 362 9.20 -3.44 11.31
N GLY A 363 9.21 -2.17 11.71
CA GLY A 363 8.33 -1.12 11.18
C GLY A 363 8.77 -0.60 9.81
N HIS A 364 7.79 -0.21 8.97
CA HIS A 364 7.88 0.19 7.55
C HIS A 364 9.24 -0.21 6.94
N PRO A 365 9.43 -1.52 6.69
CA PRO A 365 10.73 -2.17 6.72
C PRO A 365 11.83 -1.52 5.88
N LEU A 366 11.49 -1.06 4.67
CA LEU A 366 12.44 -0.51 3.72
C LEU A 366 12.43 1.03 3.68
N GLY A 367 11.62 1.66 4.54
CA GLY A 367 11.52 3.10 4.73
C GLY A 367 11.16 3.85 3.44
N ARG A 368 10.46 3.18 2.51
CA ARG A 368 10.08 3.77 1.21
C ARG A 368 8.97 4.80 1.37
N LEU A 369 8.96 5.79 0.47
CA LEU A 369 7.83 6.69 0.25
C LEU A 369 7.53 6.67 -1.25
N LEU A 370 6.36 6.15 -1.61
CA LEU A 370 5.91 6.02 -2.99
C LEU A 370 6.05 7.36 -3.73
N GLN A 371 6.67 7.28 -4.90
CA GLN A 371 6.98 8.42 -5.78
C GLN A 371 7.86 9.54 -5.20
N SER A 372 8.44 9.35 -4.01
CA SER A 372 9.27 10.37 -3.34
C SER A 372 10.64 9.81 -2.92
N ARG A 373 10.64 8.68 -2.21
CA ARG A 373 11.85 8.06 -1.65
C ARG A 373 11.86 6.55 -1.93
N PRO A 374 12.81 6.03 -2.72
CA PRO A 374 12.91 4.59 -2.94
C PRO A 374 13.24 3.84 -1.63
N PRO A 375 12.97 2.52 -1.56
CA PRO A 375 13.48 1.69 -0.47
C PRO A 375 14.99 1.88 -0.32
N PHE A 376 15.52 1.77 0.90
CA PHE A 376 16.98 1.72 1.06
C PHE A 376 17.50 0.37 0.55
N GLU A 377 18.76 0.35 0.10
CA GLU A 377 19.40 -0.87 -0.37
C GLU A 377 19.85 -1.72 0.83
N CYS A 378 19.53 -3.01 0.77
CA CYS A 378 20.05 -4.05 1.65
C CYS A 378 19.98 -5.41 0.92
N ARG A 379 20.66 -6.42 1.45
CA ARG A 379 20.56 -7.80 0.95
C ARG A 379 19.29 -8.43 1.54
N MET A 380 18.14 -8.09 0.96
CA MET A 380 16.82 -8.34 1.53
C MET A 380 16.56 -9.82 1.88
N GLU A 381 17.00 -10.77 1.06
CA GLU A 381 16.85 -12.20 1.37
C GLU A 381 17.58 -12.60 2.66
N GLU A 382 18.80 -12.09 2.87
CA GLU A 382 19.58 -12.32 4.10
C GLU A 382 18.93 -11.65 5.32
N VAL A 383 18.37 -10.45 5.13
CA VAL A 383 17.62 -9.75 6.18
C VAL A 383 16.37 -10.55 6.57
N LEU A 384 15.64 -11.09 5.60
CA LEU A 384 14.47 -11.96 5.87
C LEU A 384 14.87 -13.25 6.59
N ASP A 385 16.00 -13.86 6.24
CA ASP A 385 16.55 -15.01 6.99
C ASP A 385 16.87 -14.60 8.44
N GLY A 386 17.44 -13.41 8.64
CA GLY A 386 17.65 -12.81 9.96
C GLY A 386 16.36 -12.68 10.78
N VAL A 387 15.30 -12.09 10.21
CA VAL A 387 14.00 -11.95 10.87
C VAL A 387 13.39 -13.31 11.23
N ALA A 388 13.49 -14.30 10.33
CA ALA A 388 12.98 -15.63 10.59
C ALA A 388 13.62 -16.27 11.83
N THR A 389 14.90 -15.96 12.11
CA THR A 389 15.60 -16.45 13.31
C THR A 389 15.30 -15.65 14.58
N SER A 390 14.97 -14.35 14.47
CA SER A 390 14.67 -13.48 15.62
C SER A 390 13.26 -13.68 16.18
N ARG A 391 12.38 -14.37 15.44
CA ARG A 391 10.94 -14.51 15.72
C ARG A 391 10.17 -13.20 15.77
N ALA A 392 10.74 -12.11 15.24
CA ALA A 392 10.04 -10.84 15.06
C ALA A 392 9.00 -10.94 13.93
N ALA A 393 7.99 -10.06 14.01
CA ALA A 393 7.06 -9.83 12.93
C ALA A 393 7.52 -8.70 12.00
N ILE A 394 6.99 -8.68 10.78
CA ILE A 394 7.19 -7.61 9.80
C ILE A 394 5.93 -6.77 9.69
N GLU A 395 6.08 -5.45 9.68
CA GLU A 395 4.97 -4.54 9.42
C GLU A 395 4.59 -4.51 7.93
N VAL A 396 3.28 -4.56 7.69
CA VAL A 396 2.62 -4.16 6.44
C VAL A 396 1.90 -2.84 6.72
N ASN A 397 2.62 -1.75 6.48
CA ASN A 397 2.24 -0.38 6.80
C ASN A 397 1.20 0.13 5.80
N GLY A 398 0.05 0.55 6.31
CA GLY A 398 -1.09 0.99 5.53
C GLY A 398 -1.07 2.46 5.12
N ASP A 399 -0.10 3.28 5.54
CA ASP A 399 0.01 4.66 5.03
C ASP A 399 0.08 4.62 3.49
N PRO A 400 -0.86 5.24 2.76
CA PRO A 400 -0.88 5.26 1.30
C PRO A 400 0.39 5.82 0.66
N ARG A 401 1.18 6.60 1.40
CA ARG A 401 2.47 7.12 0.95
C ARG A 401 3.59 6.12 1.12
N ARG A 402 3.42 5.08 1.97
CA ARG A 402 4.41 4.04 2.25
C ARG A 402 4.07 2.72 1.54
N LEU A 403 2.93 2.12 1.92
CA LEU A 403 2.52 0.76 1.57
C LEU A 403 3.68 -0.24 1.66
N ASP A 404 4.41 -0.20 2.78
CA ASP A 404 5.65 -0.95 3.00
C ASP A 404 5.37 -2.06 4.02
N LEU A 405 5.42 -3.35 3.69
CA LEU A 405 6.26 -3.97 2.67
C LEU A 405 5.58 -4.25 1.32
N GLU A 406 6.39 -4.29 0.25
CA GLU A 406 5.92 -4.68 -1.09
C GLU A 406 5.38 -6.12 -1.13
N PRO A 407 4.30 -6.39 -1.89
CA PRO A 407 3.68 -7.72 -1.95
C PRO A 407 4.63 -8.89 -2.27
N HIS A 408 5.63 -8.66 -3.12
CA HIS A 408 6.60 -9.71 -3.46
C HIS A 408 7.51 -10.08 -2.29
N TRP A 409 7.93 -9.09 -1.49
CA TRP A 409 8.68 -9.31 -0.27
C TRP A 409 7.80 -9.88 0.86
N ILE A 410 6.52 -9.49 0.93
CA ILE A 410 5.56 -10.15 1.82
C ILE A 410 5.49 -11.65 1.53
N ARG A 411 5.37 -12.06 0.25
CA ARG A 411 5.39 -13.49 -0.12
C ARG A 411 6.70 -14.17 0.23
N ALA A 412 7.84 -13.48 0.04
CA ALA A 412 9.16 -14.00 0.39
C ALA A 412 9.33 -14.22 1.90
N ALA A 413 8.81 -13.30 2.72
CA ALA A 413 8.78 -13.41 4.16
C ALA A 413 7.82 -14.51 4.64
N ARG A 414 6.64 -14.61 4.02
CA ARG A 414 5.65 -15.66 4.31
C ARG A 414 6.22 -17.06 4.09
N ARG A 415 6.97 -17.29 2.99
CA ARG A 415 7.63 -18.58 2.72
C ARG A 415 8.62 -19.01 3.82
N ARG A 416 9.10 -18.07 4.64
CA ARG A 416 10.00 -18.31 5.77
C ARG A 416 9.25 -18.49 7.10
N GLY A 417 7.92 -18.48 7.09
CA GLY A 417 7.10 -18.58 8.30
C GLY A 417 7.13 -17.32 9.17
N ILE A 418 7.57 -16.18 8.63
CA ILE A 418 7.59 -14.90 9.35
C ILE A 418 6.14 -14.43 9.58
N ARG A 419 5.87 -13.92 10.78
CA ARG A 419 4.56 -13.34 11.14
C ARG A 419 4.51 -11.87 10.75
N PHE A 420 3.31 -11.31 10.64
CA PHE A 420 3.11 -9.92 10.22
C PHE A 420 2.26 -9.13 11.19
N VAL A 421 2.37 -7.81 11.13
CA VAL A 421 1.34 -6.88 11.66
C VAL A 421 0.87 -5.99 10.53
N VAL A 422 -0.42 -5.68 10.49
CA VAL A 422 -0.97 -4.69 9.55
C VAL A 422 -1.29 -3.43 10.32
N SER A 423 -0.75 -2.30 9.89
CA SER A 423 -0.86 -1.04 10.63
C SER A 423 -1.41 0.10 9.78
N SER A 424 -1.74 1.22 10.42
CA SER A 424 -2.12 2.47 9.75
C SER A 424 -1.03 3.53 9.76
N ASP A 425 -0.04 3.42 10.66
CA ASP A 425 0.95 4.48 10.95
C ASP A 425 0.24 5.81 11.23
N ALA A 426 -0.82 5.75 12.03
CA ALA A 426 -1.77 6.85 12.15
C ALA A 426 -1.19 7.98 13.00
N HIS A 427 -1.07 9.16 12.40
CA HIS A 427 -0.71 10.42 13.07
C HIS A 427 -1.95 11.29 13.34
N SER A 428 -3.14 10.80 13.03
CA SER A 428 -4.43 11.43 13.34
C SER A 428 -5.54 10.39 13.28
N ILE A 429 -6.70 10.70 13.87
CA ILE A 429 -7.88 9.83 13.80
C ILE A 429 -8.33 9.54 12.35
N LYS A 430 -8.09 10.49 11.42
CA LYS A 430 -8.41 10.32 9.99
C LYS A 430 -7.52 9.29 9.32
N ASN A 431 -6.32 9.04 9.87
CA ASN A 431 -5.38 8.08 9.32
C ASN A 431 -5.64 6.66 9.81
N LEU A 432 -6.45 6.46 10.86
CA LEU A 432 -6.73 5.12 11.40
C LEU A 432 -7.25 4.17 10.32
N GLN A 433 -8.13 4.64 9.43
CA GLN A 433 -8.69 3.87 8.31
C GLN A 433 -7.66 3.36 7.29
N ASN A 434 -6.44 3.91 7.30
CA ASN A 434 -5.37 3.52 6.37
C ASN A 434 -4.96 2.05 6.52
N PHE A 435 -5.24 1.41 7.67
CA PHE A 435 -4.95 -0.02 7.86
C PHE A 435 -5.61 -0.89 6.78
N SER A 436 -6.74 -0.45 6.20
CA SER A 436 -7.41 -1.14 5.10
C SER A 436 -6.54 -1.25 3.84
N TYR A 437 -5.67 -0.27 3.57
CA TYR A 437 -4.67 -0.36 2.49
C TYR A 437 -3.55 -1.35 2.85
N GLY A 438 -3.17 -1.43 4.13
CA GLY A 438 -2.27 -2.47 4.63
C GLY A 438 -2.86 -3.87 4.46
N VAL A 439 -4.17 -4.05 4.73
CA VAL A 439 -4.90 -5.30 4.46
C VAL A 439 -4.88 -5.62 2.95
N ALA A 440 -5.08 -4.62 2.09
CA ALA A 440 -4.96 -4.83 0.66
C ALA A 440 -3.54 -5.31 0.25
N MET A 441 -2.48 -4.73 0.81
CA MET A 441 -1.10 -5.20 0.56
C MET A 441 -0.88 -6.62 1.11
N ALA A 442 -1.40 -6.92 2.30
CA ALA A 442 -1.36 -8.26 2.89
C ALA A 442 -2.03 -9.30 1.98
N ARG A 443 -3.21 -8.98 1.42
CA ARG A 443 -3.92 -9.83 0.46
C ARG A 443 -3.13 -10.05 -0.84
N ARG A 444 -2.52 -9.00 -1.39
CA ARG A 444 -1.60 -9.10 -2.55
C ARG A 444 -0.34 -9.91 -2.23
N GLY A 445 0.08 -9.90 -0.97
CA GLY A 445 1.13 -10.75 -0.40
C GLY A 445 0.66 -12.16 -0.02
N TRP A 446 -0.60 -12.49 -0.25
CA TRP A 446 -1.26 -13.76 0.05
C TRP A 446 -1.26 -14.13 1.54
N LEU A 447 -1.26 -13.12 2.42
CA LEU A 447 -1.33 -13.36 3.85
C LEU A 447 -2.71 -13.87 4.24
N MET A 448 -2.69 -14.94 5.03
CA MET A 448 -3.85 -15.51 5.69
C MET A 448 -4.02 -14.87 7.07
N ARG A 449 -5.24 -14.92 7.60
CA ARG A 449 -5.56 -14.40 8.94
C ARG A 449 -4.59 -14.90 10.01
N ASN A 450 -4.30 -16.19 10.04
CA ASN A 450 -3.44 -16.80 11.06
C ASN A 450 -1.95 -16.43 10.95
N GLU A 451 -1.53 -15.69 9.93
CA GLU A 451 -0.14 -15.21 9.75
C GLU A 451 0.05 -13.80 10.30
N ILE A 452 -1.05 -13.08 10.56
CA ILE A 452 -1.05 -11.70 11.06
C ILE A 452 -1.28 -11.73 12.58
N LEU A 453 -0.49 -10.97 13.33
CA LEU A 453 -0.55 -10.96 14.79
C LEU A 453 -1.73 -10.13 15.29
N ASN A 454 -2.07 -9.02 14.63
CA ASN A 454 -3.17 -8.17 15.06
C ASN A 454 -4.56 -8.61 14.60
N THR A 455 -4.70 -9.87 14.18
CA THR A 455 -5.99 -10.58 14.14
C THR A 455 -6.24 -11.41 15.41
N LEU A 456 -5.26 -11.50 16.30
CA LEU A 456 -5.33 -12.24 17.56
C LEU A 456 -6.08 -11.42 18.62
N ALA A 457 -6.57 -12.09 19.66
CA ALA A 457 -7.03 -11.41 20.86
C ALA A 457 -5.85 -10.67 21.53
N VAL A 458 -6.14 -9.58 22.23
CA VAL A 458 -5.11 -8.69 22.80
C VAL A 458 -4.07 -9.42 23.65
N LYS A 459 -4.48 -10.41 24.44
CA LYS A 459 -3.57 -11.20 25.29
C LYS A 459 -2.53 -11.97 24.46
N ASP A 460 -2.96 -12.57 23.36
CA ASP A 460 -2.08 -13.36 22.48
C ASP A 460 -1.20 -12.44 21.62
N PHE A 461 -1.74 -11.29 21.19
CA PHE A 461 -0.96 -10.25 20.54
C PHE A 461 0.18 -9.76 21.46
N MET A 462 -0.14 -9.33 22.69
CA MET A 462 0.85 -8.88 23.67
C MET A 462 1.92 -9.95 23.90
N LYS A 463 1.53 -11.21 24.09
CA LYS A 463 2.49 -12.31 24.27
C LYS A 463 3.43 -12.47 23.08
N ALA A 464 2.95 -12.24 21.86
CA ALA A 464 3.75 -12.38 20.64
C ALA A 464 4.72 -11.21 20.44
N VAL A 465 4.39 -10.01 20.92
CA VAL A 465 5.16 -8.78 20.66
C VAL A 465 5.82 -8.18 21.91
N HIS A 466 5.74 -8.87 23.06
CA HIS A 466 6.40 -8.44 24.29
C HIS A 466 7.93 -8.56 24.16
N PRO A 467 8.69 -7.51 24.53
CA PRO A 467 10.16 -7.49 24.59
C PRO A 467 10.78 -8.72 25.27
#